data_AF-Q8EYM8-F1
#
_entry.id   AF-Q8EYM8-F1
#
_cell.length_a   1.000
_cell.length_b   1.000
_cell.length_c   1.000
_cell.angle_alpha   90.00
_cell.angle_beta   90.00
_cell.angle_gamma   90.00
#
_symmetry.space_group_name_H-M   'P 1'
#
loop_
_entity.id
_entity.type
_entity.pdbx_description
1 polymer ?
#
loop_
_entity_poly.entity_id
_entity_poly.type
_entity_poly.pdbx_seq_one_letter_code
_entity_poly.pdbx_strand_id
1 'polypeptide(L)'
;MLQALFVACSSKTPPDSKIIELLFSADEKKNPDVLFKKVGNLDDDPELESFSLVRNGTEEVLGIFKKQKGEWYLLGKFSFSLLNIGPLHYDVSKSSWLPGESDSQKKEAGFIVKRILMDELPGDRFNSLFLEVLSEEPPLGLFSVPYVIRKGHKILDGLMTLKDHEFLIKSKRIDFEYNKTEKNITIFPSNRNYAQNFIFNGWEMVPDIARVAVPSLLSLEAPKEWKKGVPGEVVLWFKNRGSYSAVTYLSISFPDGGKINIDTTKEGQRMYSPGSNVFSSSGKYISSTVPLVEITKEGWGRNHKYGIRFSLTPDKDGIPSVLFRSSTRMGREVVNLPNQFGSIQKQTDQQGFVSYKLGLVSKQE
;
A
#
# COMPACT_ATOMS: atom_id res chain seq x y z
N MET A 1 9.34 -19.27 -55.55
CA MET A 1 8.45 -19.06 -54.38
C MET A 1 9.33 -18.93 -53.15
N LEU A 2 9.55 -17.71 -52.66
CA LEU A 2 10.25 -17.48 -51.40
C LEU A 2 9.18 -17.19 -50.35
N GLN A 3 8.94 -18.14 -49.44
CA GLN A 3 8.11 -17.93 -48.27
C GLN A 3 8.82 -16.96 -47.32
N ALA A 4 8.35 -15.71 -47.29
CA ALA A 4 8.75 -14.75 -46.27
C ALA A 4 8.11 -15.16 -44.94
N LEU A 5 8.93 -15.70 -44.03
CA LEU A 5 8.60 -15.81 -42.61
C LEU A 5 8.39 -14.40 -42.06
N PHE A 6 7.13 -13.98 -41.94
CA PHE A 6 6.75 -12.87 -41.07
C PHE A 6 6.98 -13.32 -39.62
N VAL A 7 8.20 -13.07 -39.12
CA VAL A 7 8.45 -13.03 -37.68
C VAL A 7 7.65 -11.85 -37.15
N ALA A 8 6.43 -12.11 -36.71
CA ALA A 8 5.60 -11.13 -36.03
C ALA A 8 6.37 -10.65 -34.79
N CYS A 9 6.84 -9.40 -34.80
CA CYS A 9 7.27 -8.73 -33.59
C CYS A 9 6.08 -8.73 -32.62
N SER A 10 6.11 -9.60 -31.61
CA SER A 10 5.07 -9.62 -30.59
C SER A 10 5.12 -8.29 -29.86
N SER A 11 4.12 -7.42 -30.06
CA SER A 11 4.01 -6.17 -29.32
C SER A 11 4.07 -6.45 -27.83
N LYS A 12 4.92 -5.69 -27.11
CA LYS A 12 5.05 -5.76 -25.66
C LYS A 12 3.88 -5.07 -24.93
N THR A 13 2.97 -4.45 -25.66
CA THR A 13 1.74 -3.81 -25.14
C THR A 13 0.52 -4.27 -25.93
N PRO A 14 -0.68 -4.33 -25.31
CA PRO A 14 -1.91 -4.60 -26.03
C PRO A 14 -2.25 -3.49 -27.04
N PRO A 15 -2.89 -3.82 -28.19
CA PRO A 15 -3.45 -2.82 -29.09
C PRO A 15 -4.53 -1.97 -28.40
N ASP A 16 -4.74 -0.72 -28.86
CA ASP A 16 -5.70 0.21 -28.25
C ASP A 16 -7.13 -0.30 -28.24
N SER A 17 -7.56 -0.93 -29.35
CA SER A 17 -8.86 -1.58 -29.43
C SER A 17 -9.03 -2.64 -28.34
N LYS A 18 -7.98 -3.43 -28.07
CA LYS A 18 -8.01 -4.48 -27.04
C LYS A 18 -7.99 -3.89 -25.63
N ILE A 19 -7.23 -2.82 -25.40
CA ILE A 19 -7.24 -2.08 -24.12
C ILE A 19 -8.66 -1.58 -23.81
N ILE A 20 -9.28 -0.91 -24.78
CA ILE A 20 -10.63 -0.34 -24.65
C ILE A 20 -11.67 -1.44 -24.42
N GLU A 21 -11.58 -2.56 -25.15
CA GLU A 21 -12.45 -3.73 -24.98
C GLU A 21 -12.33 -4.36 -23.59
N LEU A 22 -11.11 -4.48 -23.06
CA LEU A 22 -10.87 -5.06 -21.74
C LEU A 22 -11.27 -4.13 -20.60
N LEU A 23 -11.20 -2.81 -20.80
CA LEU A 23 -11.51 -1.83 -19.75
C LEU A 23 -12.99 -1.47 -19.65
N PHE A 24 -13.72 -1.49 -20.77
CA PHE A 24 -15.07 -0.94 -20.84
C PHE A 24 -16.02 -1.90 -21.55
N SER A 25 -17.16 -2.18 -20.91
CA SER A 25 -18.32 -2.74 -21.60
C SER A 25 -18.87 -1.73 -22.63
N ALA A 26 -19.69 -2.18 -23.57
CA ALA A 26 -20.17 -1.34 -24.68
C ALA A 26 -20.94 -0.10 -24.20
N ASP A 27 -21.68 -0.22 -23.10
CA ASP A 27 -22.48 0.83 -22.45
C ASP A 27 -21.65 1.83 -21.62
N GLU A 28 -20.42 1.46 -21.23
CA GLU A 28 -19.52 2.35 -20.49
C GLU A 28 -18.72 3.28 -21.42
N LYS A 29 -18.67 3.02 -22.73
CA LYS A 29 -17.82 3.74 -23.68
C LYS A 29 -18.37 5.14 -23.97
N LYS A 30 -17.58 6.15 -23.59
CA LYS A 30 -17.81 7.58 -23.81
C LYS A 30 -16.64 8.17 -24.61
N ASN A 31 -16.45 7.69 -25.84
CA ASN A 31 -15.32 8.04 -26.71
C ASN A 31 -13.95 7.79 -26.04
N PRO A 32 -13.63 6.53 -25.72
CA PRO A 32 -12.40 6.19 -25.04
C PRO A 32 -11.17 6.47 -25.91
N ASP A 33 -10.14 7.09 -25.31
CA ASP A 33 -8.88 7.43 -25.96
C ASP A 33 -7.68 7.00 -25.10
N VAL A 34 -6.73 6.28 -25.70
CA VAL A 34 -5.56 5.73 -24.99
C VAL A 34 -4.45 6.78 -24.98
N LEU A 35 -4.29 7.44 -23.84
CA LEU A 35 -3.34 8.54 -23.66
C LEU A 35 -1.91 8.07 -23.48
N PHE A 36 -1.72 6.94 -22.79
CA PHE A 36 -0.40 6.45 -22.40
C PHE A 36 -0.37 4.93 -22.27
N LYS A 37 0.76 4.32 -22.67
CA LYS A 37 1.04 2.89 -22.52
C LYS A 37 2.49 2.69 -22.11
N LYS A 38 2.75 1.84 -21.11
CA LYS A 38 4.11 1.45 -20.73
C LYS A 38 4.15 0.03 -20.20
N VAL A 39 5.33 -0.56 -20.26
CA VAL A 39 5.63 -1.92 -19.80
C VAL A 39 6.52 -1.82 -18.56
N GLY A 40 6.32 -2.70 -17.59
CA GLY A 40 7.15 -2.83 -16.41
C GLY A 40 6.88 -4.13 -15.68
N ASN A 41 7.83 -4.57 -14.87
CA ASN A 41 7.57 -5.61 -13.88
C ASN A 41 6.81 -4.97 -12.71
N LEU A 42 5.54 -5.33 -12.51
CA LEU A 42 4.61 -4.77 -11.52
C LEU A 42 4.18 -5.79 -10.44
N ASP A 43 4.65 -7.02 -10.50
CA ASP A 43 4.39 -8.07 -9.51
C ASP A 43 5.61 -8.98 -9.25
N ASP A 44 5.46 -10.07 -8.50
CA ASP A 44 6.62 -10.93 -8.20
C ASP A 44 7.07 -11.78 -9.40
N ASP A 45 6.24 -11.87 -10.44
CA ASP A 45 6.51 -12.62 -11.65
C ASP A 45 7.53 -11.87 -12.50
N PRO A 46 8.58 -12.52 -13.03
CA PRO A 46 9.48 -11.88 -13.98
C PRO A 46 8.80 -11.47 -15.30
N GLU A 47 7.61 -12.00 -15.62
CA GLU A 47 6.85 -11.59 -16.81
C GLU A 47 6.38 -10.14 -16.69
N LEU A 48 6.61 -9.35 -17.76
CA LEU A 48 6.28 -7.93 -17.75
C LEU A 48 4.78 -7.69 -17.93
N GLU A 49 4.22 -6.84 -17.08
CA GLU A 49 2.91 -6.24 -17.26
C GLU A 49 2.98 -5.00 -18.15
N SER A 50 1.84 -4.66 -18.75
CA SER A 50 1.62 -3.36 -19.38
C SER A 50 0.59 -2.58 -18.57
N PHE A 51 0.83 -1.30 -18.34
CA PHE A 51 -0.21 -0.40 -17.84
C PHE A 51 -0.55 0.65 -18.88
N SER A 52 -1.81 1.10 -18.88
CA SER A 52 -2.31 2.08 -19.83
C SER A 52 -3.23 3.07 -19.15
N LEU A 53 -3.10 4.34 -19.50
CA LEU A 53 -4.02 5.40 -19.09
C LEU A 53 -4.97 5.69 -20.24
N VAL A 54 -6.27 5.59 -19.98
CA VAL A 54 -7.33 5.77 -20.98
C VAL A 54 -8.30 6.83 -20.49
N ARG A 55 -8.55 7.84 -21.30
CA ARG A 55 -9.61 8.82 -21.05
C ARG A 55 -10.92 8.28 -21.59
N ASN A 56 -12.00 8.37 -20.84
CA ASN A 56 -13.33 7.90 -21.24
C ASN A 56 -14.39 8.91 -20.79
N GLY A 57 -14.72 9.87 -21.65
CA GLY A 57 -15.60 10.98 -21.29
C GLY A 57 -15.01 11.84 -20.16
N THR A 58 -15.65 11.83 -18.98
CA THR A 58 -15.27 12.60 -17.80
C THR A 58 -14.49 11.78 -16.77
N GLU A 59 -13.79 10.73 -17.19
CA GLU A 59 -12.92 9.94 -16.32
C GLU A 59 -11.61 9.58 -17.02
N GLU A 60 -10.58 9.35 -16.22
CA GLU A 60 -9.33 8.73 -16.63
C GLU A 60 -9.20 7.40 -15.89
N VAL A 61 -8.89 6.35 -16.63
CA VAL A 61 -8.83 4.98 -16.15
C VAL A 61 -7.43 4.43 -16.37
N LEU A 62 -6.80 4.00 -15.28
CA LEU A 62 -5.55 3.25 -15.33
C LEU A 62 -5.86 1.75 -15.36
N GLY A 63 -5.54 1.10 -16.48
CA GLY A 63 -5.59 -0.35 -16.64
C GLY A 63 -4.22 -0.99 -16.46
N ILE A 64 -4.18 -2.17 -15.84
CA ILE A 64 -3.00 -3.03 -15.75
C ILE A 64 -3.31 -4.35 -16.46
N PHE A 65 -2.44 -4.77 -17.36
CA PHE A 65 -2.63 -5.90 -18.26
C PHE A 65 -1.44 -6.85 -18.19
N LYS A 66 -1.71 -8.15 -18.31
CA LYS A 66 -0.69 -9.19 -18.42
C LYS A 66 -0.96 -10.09 -19.60
N LYS A 67 0.10 -10.51 -20.28
CA LYS A 67 0.00 -11.42 -21.41
C LYS A 67 0.19 -12.85 -20.92
N GLN A 68 -0.84 -13.67 -20.97
CA GLN A 68 -0.78 -15.08 -20.60
C GLN A 68 -1.12 -15.94 -21.81
N LYS A 69 -0.29 -16.94 -22.12
CA LYS A 69 -0.52 -17.88 -23.24
C LYS A 69 -0.83 -17.22 -24.59
N GLY A 70 -0.28 -16.01 -24.83
CA GLY A 70 -0.48 -15.26 -26.07
C GLY A 70 -1.62 -14.23 -26.03
N GLU A 71 -2.49 -14.26 -25.02
CA GLU A 71 -3.63 -13.36 -24.87
C GLU A 71 -3.41 -12.33 -23.77
N TRP A 72 -4.04 -11.15 -23.91
CA TRP A 72 -3.98 -10.08 -22.92
C TRP A 72 -5.17 -10.15 -21.97
N TYR A 73 -4.89 -10.08 -20.67
CA TYR A 73 -5.88 -10.09 -19.60
C TYR A 73 -5.76 -8.82 -18.76
N LEU A 74 -6.89 -8.26 -18.32
CA LEU A 74 -6.93 -7.18 -17.35
C LEU A 74 -6.70 -7.74 -15.94
N LEU A 75 -5.68 -7.24 -15.25
CA LEU A 75 -5.39 -7.55 -13.85
C LEU A 75 -6.03 -6.57 -12.88
N GLY A 76 -6.12 -5.29 -13.26
CA GLY A 76 -6.66 -4.24 -12.40
C GLY A 76 -7.07 -3.00 -13.17
N LYS A 77 -8.12 -2.33 -12.69
CA LYS A 77 -8.71 -1.10 -13.24
C LYS A 77 -8.87 -0.09 -12.11
N PHE A 78 -8.34 1.12 -12.30
CA PHE A 78 -8.50 2.25 -11.38
C PHE A 78 -9.12 3.44 -12.11
N SER A 79 -10.35 3.79 -11.77
CA SER A 79 -11.02 4.96 -12.33
C SER A 79 -10.79 6.19 -11.46
N PHE A 80 -10.49 7.31 -12.12
CA PHE A 80 -10.39 8.63 -11.53
C PHE A 80 -11.37 9.54 -12.26
N SER A 81 -12.28 10.18 -11.52
CA SER A 81 -13.36 10.95 -12.14
C SER A 81 -13.02 12.45 -12.19
N LEU A 82 -13.36 13.10 -13.31
CA LEU A 82 -13.35 14.57 -13.49
C LEU A 82 -14.59 15.22 -12.87
N LEU A 83 -15.22 14.60 -11.87
CA LEU A 83 -16.54 15.03 -11.39
C LEU A 83 -16.47 16.50 -10.94
N ASN A 84 -17.31 17.32 -11.60
CA ASN A 84 -17.56 18.77 -11.43
C ASN A 84 -16.65 19.77 -12.13
N ILE A 85 -15.68 19.31 -12.93
CA ILE A 85 -14.64 20.17 -13.48
C ILE A 85 -14.44 19.74 -14.92
N GLY A 86 -14.81 20.58 -15.87
CA GLY A 86 -14.59 20.32 -17.29
C GLY A 86 -13.09 20.26 -17.63
N PRO A 87 -12.67 20.74 -18.81
CA PRO A 87 -11.26 20.95 -19.09
C PRO A 87 -10.59 21.72 -17.94
N LEU A 88 -9.32 21.41 -17.67
CA LEU A 88 -8.54 22.02 -16.61
C LEU A 88 -7.41 22.84 -17.21
N HIS A 89 -7.08 23.99 -16.60
CA HIS A 89 -5.88 24.74 -16.94
C HIS A 89 -5.16 25.22 -15.69
N TYR A 90 -3.86 25.49 -15.82
CA TYR A 90 -3.04 26.01 -14.73
C TYR A 90 -2.95 27.54 -14.83
N ASP A 91 -3.45 28.25 -13.81
CA ASP A 91 -3.31 29.69 -13.70
C ASP A 91 -2.01 30.01 -12.95
N VAL A 92 -1.00 30.48 -13.69
CA VAL A 92 0.32 30.83 -13.16
C VAL A 92 0.25 31.96 -12.13
N SER A 93 -0.66 32.92 -12.31
CA SER A 93 -0.79 34.07 -11.41
C SER A 93 -1.33 33.67 -10.03
N LYS A 94 -2.18 32.65 -10.00
CA LYS A 94 -2.74 32.08 -8.77
C LYS A 94 -1.97 30.87 -8.26
N SER A 95 -1.02 30.35 -9.04
CA SER A 95 -0.33 29.09 -8.77
C SER A 95 -1.30 27.95 -8.45
N SER A 96 -2.39 27.86 -9.23
CA SER A 96 -3.51 26.94 -8.94
C SER A 96 -4.13 26.38 -10.22
N TRP A 97 -4.64 25.15 -10.14
CA TRP A 97 -5.48 24.55 -11.19
C TRP A 97 -6.90 25.09 -11.11
N LEU A 98 -7.47 25.48 -12.26
CA LEU A 98 -8.82 26.03 -12.37
C LEU A 98 -9.66 25.24 -13.41
N PRO A 99 -10.99 25.15 -13.20
CA PRO A 99 -11.93 24.71 -14.22
C PRO A 99 -11.91 25.62 -15.45
N GLY A 100 -12.14 25.04 -16.63
CA GLY A 100 -12.34 25.73 -17.90
C GLY A 100 -11.14 25.62 -18.85
N GLU A 101 -11.37 26.10 -20.06
CA GLU A 101 -10.31 26.29 -21.06
C GLU A 101 -9.56 27.59 -20.77
N SER A 102 -8.24 27.62 -20.99
CA SER A 102 -7.49 28.87 -20.84
C SER A 102 -7.82 29.83 -21.99
N ASP A 103 -8.03 31.12 -21.71
CA ASP A 103 -8.17 32.17 -22.74
C ASP A 103 -6.91 32.31 -23.63
N SER A 104 -5.78 31.77 -23.18
CA SER A 104 -4.54 31.77 -23.95
C SER A 104 -4.53 30.68 -25.03
N GLN A 105 -4.24 31.07 -26.27
CA GLN A 105 -4.03 30.20 -27.45
C GLN A 105 -2.87 29.17 -27.30
N LYS A 106 -2.34 28.93 -26.09
CA LYS A 106 -1.25 28.00 -25.83
C LYS A 106 -1.56 27.07 -24.63
N LYS A 107 -1.96 25.84 -25.01
CA LYS A 107 -1.59 24.52 -24.47
C LYS A 107 -2.48 23.81 -23.45
N GLU A 108 -2.74 22.55 -23.85
CA GLU A 108 -3.07 21.30 -23.15
C GLU A 108 -4.17 21.34 -22.08
N ALA A 109 -5.32 20.75 -22.43
CA ALA A 109 -6.35 20.36 -21.48
C ALA A 109 -5.72 19.51 -20.35
N GLY A 110 -5.90 19.92 -19.10
CA GLY A 110 -5.33 19.22 -17.96
C GLY A 110 -5.84 17.78 -17.83
N PHE A 111 -4.97 16.93 -17.28
CA PHE A 111 -5.25 15.53 -16.98
C PHE A 111 -5.54 15.37 -15.49
N ILE A 112 -6.38 14.39 -15.14
CA ILE A 112 -6.57 14.02 -13.72
C ILE A 112 -5.28 13.39 -13.21
N VAL A 113 -4.75 12.43 -13.95
CA VAL A 113 -3.48 11.79 -13.65
C VAL A 113 -2.36 12.63 -14.27
N LYS A 114 -1.75 13.47 -13.44
CA LYS A 114 -0.71 14.43 -13.85
C LYS A 114 0.65 13.79 -14.07
N ARG A 115 0.97 12.77 -13.27
CA ARG A 115 2.27 12.08 -13.31
C ARG A 115 2.12 10.63 -12.94
N ILE A 116 2.82 9.76 -13.67
CA ILE A 116 3.01 8.35 -13.29
C ILE A 116 4.51 8.08 -13.21
N LEU A 117 4.97 7.67 -12.04
CA LEU A 117 6.32 7.18 -11.80
C LEU A 117 6.25 5.67 -11.54
N MET A 118 7.25 4.95 -12.02
CA MET A 118 7.40 3.51 -11.82
C MET A 118 8.74 3.31 -11.13
N ASP A 119 8.72 2.78 -9.91
CA ASP A 119 9.92 2.62 -9.10
C ASP A 119 9.75 1.49 -8.07
N GLU A 120 10.87 0.99 -7.54
CA GLU A 120 10.87 -0.12 -6.60
C GLU A 120 10.65 0.35 -5.17
N LEU A 121 9.74 -0.30 -4.48
CA LEU A 121 9.61 -0.15 -3.03
C LEU A 121 10.71 -0.94 -2.32
N PRO A 122 10.91 -0.70 -1.01
CA PRO A 122 11.92 -1.42 -0.28
C PRO A 122 11.62 -2.91 -0.17
N GLY A 123 12.63 -3.72 -0.46
CA GLY A 123 12.53 -5.18 -0.43
C GLY A 123 11.81 -5.80 -1.62
N ASP A 124 11.26 -4.98 -2.52
CA ASP A 124 10.67 -5.44 -3.76
C ASP A 124 11.73 -5.56 -4.86
N ARG A 125 11.55 -6.55 -5.74
CA ARG A 125 12.31 -6.75 -6.99
C ARG A 125 11.50 -6.38 -8.23
N PHE A 126 10.41 -5.66 -8.01
CA PHE A 126 9.45 -5.22 -9.00
C PHE A 126 9.01 -3.79 -8.66
N ASN A 127 8.37 -3.13 -9.62
CA ASN A 127 8.01 -1.74 -9.51
C ASN A 127 6.59 -1.57 -8.97
N SER A 128 6.41 -0.53 -8.17
CA SER A 128 5.10 0.05 -7.88
C SER A 128 4.85 1.26 -8.77
N LEU A 129 3.58 1.56 -9.01
CA LEU A 129 3.16 2.76 -9.72
C LEU A 129 2.82 3.85 -8.70
N PHE A 130 3.48 5.00 -8.81
CA PHE A 130 3.25 6.20 -8.01
C PHE A 130 2.55 7.22 -8.91
N LEU A 131 1.37 7.67 -8.50
CA LEU A 131 0.53 8.56 -9.30
C LEU A 131 0.27 9.87 -8.59
N GLU A 132 0.38 10.96 -9.35
CA GLU A 132 -0.14 12.28 -8.99
C GLU A 132 -1.50 12.46 -9.62
N VAL A 133 -2.51 12.51 -8.76
CA VAL A 133 -3.90 12.56 -9.16
C VAL A 133 -4.49 13.86 -8.64
N LEU A 134 -5.09 14.62 -9.54
CA LEU A 134 -5.82 15.82 -9.21
C LEU A 134 -7.19 15.44 -8.65
N SER A 135 -7.55 16.01 -7.51
CA SER A 135 -8.84 15.83 -6.84
C SER A 135 -9.47 17.19 -6.56
N GLU A 136 -10.79 17.24 -6.47
CA GLU A 136 -11.53 18.42 -6.00
C GLU A 136 -12.16 18.16 -4.63
N GLU A 137 -12.15 19.17 -3.76
CA GLU A 137 -12.92 19.13 -2.53
C GLU A 137 -13.39 20.54 -2.14
N PRO A 138 -14.70 20.81 -2.04
CA PRO A 138 -15.21 22.08 -1.51
C PRO A 138 -14.92 22.24 -0.01
N PRO A 139 -14.57 23.45 0.49
CA PRO A 139 -14.33 24.71 -0.22
C PRO A 139 -12.88 24.86 -0.73
N LEU A 140 -12.05 23.84 -0.56
CA LEU A 140 -10.62 23.87 -0.77
C LEU A 140 -10.19 23.89 -2.25
N GLY A 141 -11.11 23.55 -3.17
CA GLY A 141 -10.88 23.54 -4.62
C GLY A 141 -10.06 22.33 -5.11
N LEU A 142 -9.37 22.50 -6.23
CA LEU A 142 -8.53 21.49 -6.89
C LEU A 142 -7.16 21.30 -6.22
N PHE A 143 -6.67 20.06 -6.14
CA PHE A 143 -5.39 19.73 -5.51
C PHE A 143 -4.83 18.37 -5.94
N SER A 144 -3.51 18.22 -5.91
CA SER A 144 -2.83 16.95 -6.17
C SER A 144 -2.75 16.08 -4.91
N VAL A 145 -3.00 14.79 -5.07
CA VAL A 145 -2.81 13.76 -4.03
C VAL A 145 -2.00 12.58 -4.57
N PRO A 146 -1.15 11.94 -3.73
CA PRO A 146 -0.41 10.76 -4.15
C PRO A 146 -1.29 9.50 -4.09
N TYR A 147 -1.18 8.66 -5.10
CA TYR A 147 -1.64 7.27 -5.06
C TYR A 147 -0.47 6.34 -5.29
N VAL A 148 -0.50 5.16 -4.66
CA VAL A 148 0.50 4.12 -4.91
C VAL A 148 -0.19 2.80 -5.14
N ILE A 149 0.16 2.15 -6.24
CA ILE A 149 -0.35 0.84 -6.63
C ILE A 149 0.81 -0.15 -6.63
N ARG A 150 0.65 -1.24 -5.87
CA ARG A 150 1.61 -2.32 -5.72
C ARG A 150 0.89 -3.65 -5.97
N LYS A 151 1.42 -4.51 -6.86
CA LYS A 151 0.79 -5.79 -7.23
C LYS A 151 -0.69 -5.65 -7.59
N GLY A 152 -1.04 -4.62 -8.36
CA GLY A 152 -2.42 -4.34 -8.75
C GLY A 152 -3.35 -3.87 -7.63
N HIS A 153 -2.84 -3.57 -6.43
CA HIS A 153 -3.64 -3.08 -5.30
C HIS A 153 -3.19 -1.68 -4.87
N LYS A 154 -4.15 -0.84 -4.47
CA LYS A 154 -3.87 0.49 -3.93
C LYS A 154 -3.32 0.37 -2.51
N ILE A 155 -2.08 0.78 -2.30
CA ILE A 155 -1.39 0.76 -1.00
C ILE A 155 -1.16 2.17 -0.41
N LEU A 156 -1.51 3.21 -1.18
CA LEU A 156 -1.71 4.57 -0.70
C LEU A 156 -2.88 5.18 -1.44
N ASP A 157 -3.84 5.70 -0.68
CA ASP A 157 -4.90 6.56 -1.17
C ASP A 157 -4.73 7.93 -0.51
N GLY A 158 -4.08 8.85 -1.21
CA GLY A 158 -3.77 10.17 -0.66
C GLY A 158 -5.03 10.98 -0.35
N LEU A 159 -6.14 10.76 -1.05
CA LEU A 159 -7.39 11.47 -0.77
C LEU A 159 -7.95 11.02 0.59
N MET A 160 -8.14 9.71 0.78
CA MET A 160 -8.59 9.14 2.05
C MET A 160 -7.64 9.46 3.21
N THR A 161 -6.33 9.35 2.94
CA THR A 161 -5.32 9.52 3.99
C THR A 161 -5.15 10.97 4.40
N LEU A 162 -5.28 11.95 3.50
CA LEU A 162 -5.08 13.36 3.87
C LEU A 162 -6.34 14.01 4.44
N LYS A 163 -7.52 13.57 3.99
CA LYS A 163 -8.80 14.12 4.44
C LYS A 163 -9.09 13.80 5.90
N ASP A 164 -8.95 12.53 6.27
CA ASP A 164 -9.47 12.03 7.55
C ASP A 164 -8.39 11.85 8.62
N HIS A 165 -7.11 11.99 8.27
CA HIS A 165 -6.02 11.74 9.21
C HIS A 165 -5.81 12.94 10.15
N GLU A 166 -5.95 12.66 11.45
CA GLU A 166 -5.91 13.64 12.55
C GLU A 166 -4.66 14.54 12.52
N PHE A 167 -3.53 13.98 12.09
CA PHE A 167 -2.26 14.71 11.99
C PHE A 167 -2.04 15.47 10.68
N LEU A 168 -2.80 15.16 9.61
CA LEU A 168 -2.55 15.67 8.25
C LEU A 168 -3.64 16.63 7.73
N ILE A 169 -4.80 16.65 8.38
CA ILE A 169 -5.95 17.51 8.04
C ILE A 169 -5.62 19.02 7.99
N LYS A 170 -4.54 19.44 8.66
CA LYS A 170 -4.08 20.84 8.69
C LYS A 170 -3.11 21.22 7.56
N SER A 171 -2.68 20.27 6.74
CA SER A 171 -1.71 20.53 5.67
C SER A 171 -2.38 21.17 4.45
N LYS A 172 -1.86 22.33 4.01
CA LYS A 172 -2.34 23.05 2.81
C LYS A 172 -1.48 22.68 1.58
N ARG A 173 -2.20 22.30 0.51
CA ARG A 173 -1.92 21.57 -0.76
C ARG A 173 -0.75 22.07 -1.64
N ILE A 174 0.29 21.25 -1.89
CA ILE A 174 1.27 21.32 -3.02
C ILE A 174 1.92 19.92 -3.22
N ASP A 175 2.27 19.57 -4.47
CA ASP A 175 3.08 18.47 -5.05
C ASP A 175 3.73 17.41 -4.12
N PHE A 176 3.88 16.18 -4.63
CA PHE A 176 4.70 15.15 -3.97
C PHE A 176 6.01 14.87 -4.72
N GLU A 177 7.00 14.41 -3.96
CA GLU A 177 8.28 13.95 -4.45
C GLU A 177 8.52 12.51 -3.99
N TYR A 178 8.98 11.65 -4.90
CA TYR A 178 9.45 10.31 -4.52
C TYR A 178 10.97 10.31 -4.38
N ASN A 179 11.45 9.98 -3.18
CA ASN A 179 12.87 9.83 -2.92
C ASN A 179 13.30 8.40 -3.23
N LYS A 180 14.06 8.22 -4.32
CA LYS A 180 14.55 6.89 -4.75
C LYS A 180 15.50 6.24 -3.75
N THR A 181 16.26 7.05 -2.99
CA THR A 181 17.26 6.57 -2.04
C THR A 181 16.61 6.07 -0.77
N GLU A 182 15.71 6.86 -0.17
CA GLU A 182 14.97 6.47 1.04
C GLU A 182 13.77 5.58 0.74
N LYS A 183 13.37 5.48 -0.54
CA LYS A 183 12.18 4.78 -1.04
C LYS A 183 10.92 5.21 -0.26
N ASN A 184 10.73 6.52 -0.16
CA ASN A 184 9.59 7.16 0.51
C ASN A 184 8.99 8.27 -0.36
N ILE A 185 7.76 8.66 -0.03
CA ILE A 185 7.09 9.80 -0.67
C ILE A 185 7.06 10.95 0.31
N THR A 186 7.56 12.11 -0.10
CA THR A 186 7.38 13.35 0.64
C THR A 186 6.26 14.14 -0.02
N ILE A 187 5.26 14.51 0.75
CA ILE A 187 4.29 15.54 0.34
C ILE A 187 4.70 16.88 0.94
N PHE A 188 4.41 17.98 0.24
CA PHE A 188 4.84 19.34 0.61
C PHE A 188 6.38 19.52 0.71
N PRO A 189 7.18 19.02 -0.24
CA PRO A 189 8.65 19.07 -0.12
C PRO A 189 9.19 20.51 -0.06
N SER A 190 8.49 21.47 -0.67
CA SER A 190 8.87 22.89 -0.69
C SER A 190 8.57 23.62 0.62
N ASN A 191 7.71 23.08 1.49
CA ASN A 191 7.34 23.70 2.76
C ASN A 191 7.73 22.81 3.94
N ARG A 192 8.93 23.05 4.47
CA ARG A 192 9.54 22.26 5.55
C ARG A 192 8.67 22.14 6.81
N ASN A 193 7.77 23.08 7.07
CA ASN A 193 6.92 23.06 8.25
C ASN A 193 5.74 22.08 8.14
N TYR A 194 5.36 21.72 6.91
CA TYR A 194 4.23 20.81 6.63
C TYR A 194 4.65 19.56 5.87
N ALA A 195 5.93 19.44 5.51
CA ALA A 195 6.47 18.28 4.82
C ALA A 195 6.17 17.00 5.60
N GLN A 196 5.50 16.05 4.94
CA GLN A 196 5.16 14.77 5.52
C GLN A 196 5.72 13.64 4.65
N ASN A 197 6.46 12.75 5.28
CA ASN A 197 6.98 11.55 4.62
C ASN A 197 5.99 10.39 4.80
N PHE A 198 5.85 9.58 3.75
CA PHE A 198 5.14 8.31 3.75
C PHE A 198 6.12 7.19 3.48
N ILE A 199 6.10 6.19 4.34
CA ILE A 199 7.07 5.11 4.39
C ILE A 199 6.37 3.79 4.13
N PHE A 200 6.95 2.96 3.27
CA PHE A 200 6.44 1.62 3.05
C PHE A 200 6.77 0.68 4.21
N ASN A 201 5.76 0.05 4.79
CA ASN A 201 5.94 -0.91 5.89
C ASN A 201 5.90 -2.38 5.48
N GLY A 202 5.87 -2.67 4.18
CA GLY A 202 5.71 -4.04 3.65
C GLY A 202 4.26 -4.36 3.25
N TRP A 203 3.29 -3.59 3.74
CA TRP A 203 1.88 -3.70 3.37
C TRP A 203 1.36 -2.43 2.71
N GLU A 204 1.58 -1.27 3.34
CA GLU A 204 1.07 0.02 2.88
C GLU A 204 2.06 1.16 3.09
N MET A 205 1.77 2.30 2.47
CA MET A 205 2.47 3.55 2.75
C MET A 205 1.85 4.20 3.98
N VAL A 206 2.62 4.34 5.06
CA VAL A 206 2.15 4.96 6.30
C VAL A 206 2.85 6.29 6.55
N PRO A 207 2.18 7.29 7.13
CA PRO A 207 2.83 8.55 7.46
C PRO A 207 3.90 8.35 8.54
N ASP A 208 5.07 8.96 8.34
CA ASP A 208 6.13 9.05 9.35
C ASP A 208 5.76 10.08 10.41
N ILE A 209 5.19 9.61 11.51
CA ILE A 209 4.79 10.44 12.63
C ILE A 209 5.95 10.51 13.62
N ALA A 210 6.26 11.72 14.09
CA ALA A 210 7.30 11.92 15.09
C ALA A 210 7.04 11.04 16.32
N ARG A 211 8.09 10.38 16.81
CA ARG A 211 8.06 9.46 17.96
C ARG A 211 7.28 8.15 17.75
N VAL A 212 6.82 7.86 16.53
CA VAL A 212 6.11 6.62 16.19
C VAL A 212 7.03 5.70 15.39
N ALA A 213 7.10 4.43 15.79
CA ALA A 213 7.81 3.43 15.00
C ALA A 213 6.95 3.01 13.81
N VAL A 214 7.59 2.74 12.68
CA VAL A 214 6.98 2.08 11.52
C VAL A 214 7.70 0.75 11.32
N PRO A 215 7.19 -0.35 11.91
CA PRO A 215 7.77 -1.68 11.71
C PRO A 215 7.56 -2.12 10.26
N SER A 216 8.62 -2.14 9.47
CA SER A 216 8.60 -2.71 8.12
C SER A 216 9.02 -4.17 8.17
N LEU A 217 8.22 -5.08 7.62
CA LEU A 217 8.60 -6.49 7.49
C LEU A 217 9.75 -6.61 6.48
N LEU A 218 10.91 -7.07 6.96
CA LEU A 218 12.13 -7.28 6.19
C LEU A 218 12.18 -8.70 5.63
N SER A 219 12.01 -9.69 6.50
CA SER A 219 11.98 -11.09 6.08
C SER A 219 11.09 -11.92 6.99
N LEU A 220 10.61 -13.02 6.42
CA LEU A 220 9.85 -14.04 7.11
C LEU A 220 10.50 -15.37 6.77
N GLU A 221 10.98 -16.10 7.76
CA GLU A 221 11.44 -17.47 7.62
C GLU A 221 10.37 -18.38 8.22
N ALA A 222 9.90 -19.36 7.45
CA ALA A 222 8.87 -20.32 7.84
C ALA A 222 9.06 -21.65 7.08
N PRO A 223 8.52 -22.78 7.59
CA PRO A 223 8.53 -24.05 6.87
C PRO A 223 7.93 -23.93 5.47
N LYS A 224 8.45 -24.73 4.54
CA LYS A 224 7.91 -24.83 3.17
C LYS A 224 6.53 -25.47 3.13
N GLU A 225 6.28 -26.40 4.05
CA GLU A 225 5.02 -27.12 4.19
C GLU A 225 4.53 -27.04 5.63
N TRP A 226 3.22 -26.88 5.79
CA TRP A 226 2.54 -26.84 7.08
C TRP A 226 1.56 -27.99 7.16
N LYS A 227 1.72 -28.82 8.19
CA LYS A 227 0.87 -29.98 8.49
C LYS A 227 0.33 -29.88 9.90
N LYS A 228 -0.94 -30.25 10.07
CA LYS A 228 -1.60 -30.29 11.37
C LYS A 228 -0.77 -31.05 12.39
N GLY A 229 -0.60 -30.47 13.58
CA GLY A 229 0.11 -31.10 14.70
C GLY A 229 1.64 -31.14 14.57
N VAL A 230 2.22 -30.66 13.45
CA VAL A 230 3.67 -30.61 13.26
C VAL A 230 4.19 -29.20 13.58
N PRO A 231 5.11 -29.04 14.55
CA PRO A 231 5.66 -27.72 14.88
C PRO A 231 6.53 -27.17 13.74
N GLY A 232 6.33 -25.90 13.42
CA GLY A 232 7.17 -25.11 12.53
C GLY A 232 7.85 -23.97 13.28
N GLU A 233 9.13 -23.71 13.02
CA GLU A 233 9.82 -22.51 13.52
C GLU A 233 9.59 -21.34 12.56
N VAL A 234 9.27 -20.17 13.12
CA VAL A 234 9.05 -18.94 12.37
C VAL A 234 9.95 -17.85 12.91
N VAL A 235 10.60 -17.11 12.01
CA VAL A 235 11.38 -15.92 12.34
C VAL A 235 10.87 -14.74 11.52
N LEU A 236 10.42 -13.70 12.20
CA LEU A 236 10.03 -12.43 11.61
C LEU A 236 11.10 -11.38 11.88
N TRP A 237 11.64 -10.78 10.84
CA TRP A 237 12.54 -9.63 10.98
C TRP A 237 11.81 -8.36 10.60
N PHE A 238 11.74 -7.43 11.54
CA PHE A 238 11.23 -6.09 11.32
C PHE A 238 12.37 -5.08 11.33
N LYS A 239 12.24 -4.01 10.55
CA LYS A 239 13.11 -2.83 10.60
C LYS A 239 12.24 -1.61 10.87
N ASN A 240 12.54 -0.83 11.91
CA ASN A 240 11.84 0.44 12.08
C ASN A 240 12.28 1.40 10.97
N ARG A 241 11.40 1.81 10.09
CA ARG A 241 11.71 2.81 9.05
C ARG A 241 11.27 4.22 9.42
N GLY A 242 10.35 4.35 10.37
CA GLY A 242 9.86 5.63 10.88
C GLY A 242 10.79 6.24 11.93
N SER A 243 10.24 7.17 12.68
CA SER A 243 10.92 7.88 13.76
C SER A 243 11.33 6.97 14.93
N TYR A 244 12.26 7.44 15.76
CA TYR A 244 12.61 6.77 17.02
C TYR A 244 11.36 6.67 17.91
N SER A 245 11.06 5.49 18.43
CA SER A 245 9.99 5.27 19.40
C SER A 245 10.56 4.85 20.75
N ALA A 246 10.02 5.42 21.82
CA ALA A 246 10.39 5.04 23.19
C ALA A 246 9.84 3.67 23.57
N VAL A 247 8.56 3.39 23.25
CA VAL A 247 7.91 2.11 23.55
C VAL A 247 6.96 1.75 22.40
N THR A 248 7.24 0.61 21.76
CA THR A 248 6.39 0.03 20.71
C THR A 248 5.95 -1.36 21.14
N TYR A 249 4.65 -1.63 21.09
CA TYR A 249 4.09 -2.97 21.25
C TYR A 249 3.90 -3.61 19.88
N LEU A 250 4.31 -4.86 19.75
CA LEU A 250 4.10 -5.70 18.57
C LEU A 250 3.18 -6.84 18.98
N SER A 251 2.03 -6.94 18.32
CA SER A 251 1.02 -7.95 18.64
C SER A 251 0.83 -8.88 17.44
N ILE A 252 0.87 -10.19 17.71
CA ILE A 252 0.68 -11.26 16.72
C ILE A 252 -0.45 -12.16 17.22
N SER A 253 -1.59 -12.11 16.56
CA SER A 253 -2.76 -12.96 16.85
C SER A 253 -2.86 -14.11 15.84
N PHE A 254 -3.29 -15.28 16.32
CA PHE A 254 -3.32 -16.52 15.55
C PHE A 254 -4.77 -16.98 15.31
N PRO A 255 -5.51 -16.35 14.37
CA PRO A 255 -6.94 -16.62 14.16
C PRO A 255 -7.24 -18.08 13.76
N ASP A 256 -6.26 -18.76 13.16
CA ASP A 256 -6.34 -20.16 12.77
C ASP A 256 -6.14 -21.15 13.93
N GLY A 257 -5.91 -20.66 15.16
CA GLY A 257 -5.62 -21.48 16.34
C GLY A 257 -4.19 -21.98 16.37
N GLY A 258 -3.98 -23.13 17.01
CA GLY A 258 -2.70 -23.78 17.18
C GLY A 258 -2.04 -23.54 18.54
N LYS A 259 -0.91 -24.23 18.75
CA LYS A 259 -0.06 -24.07 19.92
C LYS A 259 1.15 -23.21 19.58
N ILE A 260 1.34 -22.11 20.32
CA ILE A 260 2.49 -21.23 20.17
C ILE A 260 3.50 -21.54 21.28
N ASN A 261 4.78 -21.52 20.91
CA ASN A 261 5.87 -21.52 21.87
C ASN A 261 6.81 -20.36 21.54
N ILE A 262 7.02 -19.47 22.50
CA ILE A 262 7.91 -18.32 22.39
C ILE A 262 8.71 -18.22 23.68
N ASP A 263 9.95 -17.75 23.56
CA ASP A 263 10.84 -17.57 24.71
C ASP A 263 10.39 -16.37 25.57
N THR A 264 9.49 -16.62 26.52
CA THR A 264 9.00 -15.62 27.47
C THR A 264 10.02 -15.22 28.53
N THR A 265 11.22 -15.82 28.53
CA THR A 265 12.32 -15.35 29.39
C THR A 265 12.95 -14.07 28.85
N LYS A 266 12.74 -13.78 27.56
CA LYS A 266 13.14 -12.50 26.96
C LYS A 266 12.23 -11.39 27.45
N GLU A 267 12.86 -10.32 27.92
CA GLU A 267 12.17 -9.14 28.41
C GLU A 267 11.18 -8.59 27.38
N GLY A 268 9.99 -8.23 27.86
CA GLY A 268 8.93 -7.65 27.06
C GLY A 268 8.11 -8.65 26.24
N GLN A 269 8.42 -9.96 26.21
CA GLN A 269 7.63 -10.96 25.49
C GLN A 269 6.57 -11.62 26.38
N ARG A 270 5.33 -11.67 25.90
CA ARG A 270 4.20 -12.30 26.58
C ARG A 270 3.43 -13.17 25.61
N MET A 271 3.02 -14.35 26.09
CA MET A 271 2.11 -15.24 25.39
C MET A 271 0.81 -15.34 26.17
N TYR A 272 -0.31 -15.22 25.46
CA TYR A 272 -1.65 -15.42 25.98
C TYR A 272 -2.25 -16.63 25.27
N SER A 273 -2.53 -17.67 26.05
CA SER A 273 -3.31 -18.82 25.59
C SER A 273 -4.79 -18.44 25.51
N PRO A 274 -5.61 -19.20 24.75
CA PRO A 274 -7.06 -19.09 24.87
C PRO A 274 -7.51 -19.17 26.34
N GLY A 275 -8.42 -18.28 26.75
CA GLY A 275 -8.85 -18.11 28.14
C GLY A 275 -8.12 -17.02 28.93
N SER A 276 -6.97 -16.53 28.46
CA SER A 276 -6.23 -15.45 29.13
C SER A 276 -6.95 -14.10 29.01
N ASN A 277 -6.82 -13.23 30.02
CA ASN A 277 -7.35 -11.87 29.97
C ASN A 277 -6.47 -10.95 29.12
N VAL A 278 -7.03 -10.37 28.06
CA VAL A 278 -6.35 -9.46 27.13
C VAL A 278 -7.12 -8.14 27.00
N PHE A 279 -6.42 -7.02 26.81
CA PHE A 279 -7.04 -5.70 26.67
C PHE A 279 -7.63 -5.51 25.27
N SER A 280 -8.86 -5.00 25.16
CA SER A 280 -9.56 -4.79 23.89
C SER A 280 -9.61 -3.31 23.49
N SER A 281 -9.90 -3.06 22.21
CA SER A 281 -10.13 -1.72 21.66
C SER A 281 -11.30 -0.99 22.31
N SER A 282 -12.24 -1.73 22.93
CA SER A 282 -13.34 -1.17 23.72
C SER A 282 -12.94 -0.65 25.12
N GLY A 283 -11.65 -0.73 25.47
CA GLY A 283 -11.13 -0.27 26.76
C GLY A 283 -11.35 -1.27 27.91
N LYS A 284 -11.75 -2.50 27.61
CA LYS A 284 -12.06 -3.56 28.59
C LYS A 284 -11.17 -4.77 28.42
N TYR A 285 -10.96 -5.53 29.49
CA TYR A 285 -10.37 -6.85 29.41
C TYR A 285 -11.40 -7.87 28.93
N ILE A 286 -11.00 -8.69 27.98
CA ILE A 286 -11.80 -9.79 27.42
C ILE A 286 -11.00 -11.10 27.54
N SER A 287 -11.70 -12.23 27.50
CA SER A 287 -11.04 -13.54 27.41
C SER A 287 -10.56 -13.77 25.98
N SER A 288 -9.27 -14.10 25.83
CA SER A 288 -8.65 -14.46 24.55
C SER A 288 -9.33 -15.71 23.98
N THR A 289 -9.75 -15.66 22.72
CA THR A 289 -10.37 -16.80 22.02
C THR A 289 -9.36 -17.60 21.22
N VAL A 290 -8.26 -16.95 20.80
CA VAL A 290 -7.15 -17.57 20.07
C VAL A 290 -5.81 -17.19 20.72
N PRO A 291 -4.71 -17.91 20.43
CA PRO A 291 -3.40 -17.50 20.92
C PRO A 291 -3.03 -16.07 20.48
N LEU A 292 -2.33 -15.37 21.35
CA LEU A 292 -1.80 -14.03 21.11
C LEU A 292 -0.38 -13.94 21.68
N VAL A 293 0.52 -13.33 20.92
CA VAL A 293 1.85 -12.94 21.39
C VAL A 293 1.92 -11.42 21.40
N GLU A 294 2.37 -10.84 22.50
CA GLU A 294 2.67 -9.41 22.61
C GLU A 294 4.13 -9.22 22.98
N ILE A 295 4.78 -8.28 22.31
CA ILE A 295 6.19 -7.98 22.50
C ILE A 295 6.35 -6.48 22.71
N THR A 296 7.01 -6.10 23.80
CA THR A 296 7.34 -4.71 24.11
C THR A 296 8.76 -4.43 23.62
N LYS A 297 8.89 -3.58 22.62
CA LYS A 297 10.18 -3.05 22.16
C LYS A 297 10.39 -1.65 22.72
N GLU A 298 11.26 -1.55 23.71
CA GLU A 298 11.74 -0.27 24.24
C GLU A 298 12.88 0.28 23.37
N GLY A 299 12.89 1.59 23.14
CA GLY A 299 13.93 2.29 22.38
C GLY A 299 14.16 1.69 20.98
N TRP A 300 13.29 1.98 20.03
CA TRP A 300 13.44 1.50 18.66
C TRP A 300 13.87 2.63 17.73
N GLY A 301 15.18 2.72 17.48
CA GLY A 301 15.75 3.70 16.55
C GLY A 301 15.40 3.44 15.09
N ARG A 302 15.35 4.51 14.30
CA ARG A 302 15.20 4.44 12.84
C ARG A 302 16.30 3.52 12.26
N ASN A 303 15.93 2.73 11.28
CA ASN A 303 16.72 1.71 10.60
C ASN A 303 17.23 0.52 11.44
N HIS A 304 16.87 0.41 12.72
CA HIS A 304 17.30 -0.72 13.54
C HIS A 304 16.38 -1.93 13.34
N LYS A 305 16.99 -3.11 13.27
CA LYS A 305 16.29 -4.39 13.09
C LYS A 305 15.85 -4.99 14.43
N TYR A 306 14.74 -5.70 14.43
CA TYR A 306 14.25 -6.49 15.56
C TYR A 306 13.67 -7.81 15.06
N GLY A 307 14.10 -8.92 15.66
CA GLY A 307 13.70 -10.27 15.27
C GLY A 307 12.76 -10.89 16.29
N ILE A 308 11.67 -11.50 15.81
CA ILE A 308 10.73 -12.27 16.62
C ILE A 308 10.81 -13.72 16.17
N ARG A 309 11.16 -14.62 17.08
CA ARG A 309 11.21 -16.06 16.84
C ARG A 309 10.17 -16.76 17.69
N PHE A 310 9.34 -17.60 17.07
CA PHE A 310 8.38 -18.46 17.77
C PHE A 310 8.22 -19.78 17.01
N SER A 311 7.71 -20.80 17.70
CA SER A 311 7.24 -22.04 17.08
C SER A 311 5.72 -22.07 17.08
N LEU A 312 5.13 -22.51 15.97
CA LEU A 312 3.69 -22.73 15.81
C LEU A 312 3.44 -24.20 15.47
N THR A 313 2.60 -24.86 16.24
CA THR A 313 1.98 -26.14 15.87
C THR A 313 0.55 -25.87 15.39
N PRO A 314 0.24 -26.00 14.09
CA PRO A 314 -1.06 -25.62 13.55
C PRO A 314 -2.13 -26.68 13.83
N ASP A 315 -3.39 -26.24 13.94
CA ASP A 315 -4.54 -27.12 14.17
C ASP A 315 -5.16 -27.69 12.88
N LYS A 316 -4.71 -27.20 11.72
CA LYS A 316 -5.15 -27.60 10.37
C LYS A 316 -3.98 -27.66 9.41
N ASP A 317 -4.16 -28.40 8.32
CA ASP A 317 -3.23 -28.41 7.20
C ASP A 317 -3.30 -27.09 6.41
N GLY A 318 -2.21 -26.77 5.71
CA GLY A 318 -2.09 -25.56 4.91
C GLY A 318 -1.41 -24.40 5.64
N ILE A 319 -1.14 -23.34 4.89
CA ILE A 319 -0.34 -22.19 5.34
C ILE A 319 -1.13 -21.40 6.40
N PRO A 320 -0.65 -21.30 7.66
CA PRO A 320 -1.32 -20.52 8.67
C PRO A 320 -1.27 -19.02 8.35
N SER A 321 -2.35 -18.33 8.69
CA SER A 321 -2.42 -16.87 8.66
C SER A 321 -2.31 -16.31 10.08
N VAL A 322 -1.52 -15.25 10.22
CA VAL A 322 -1.43 -14.46 11.46
C VAL A 322 -1.90 -13.03 11.20
N LEU A 323 -2.33 -12.37 12.26
CA LEU A 323 -2.66 -10.96 12.28
C LEU A 323 -1.57 -10.21 13.03
N PHE A 324 -0.95 -9.25 12.36
CA PHE A 324 0.11 -8.41 12.92
C PHE A 324 -0.36 -6.98 13.07
N ARG A 325 -0.14 -6.39 14.24
CA ARG A 325 -0.28 -4.95 14.45
C ARG A 325 0.86 -4.44 15.33
N SER A 326 1.07 -3.13 15.26
CA SER A 326 1.95 -2.43 16.17
C SER A 326 1.25 -1.24 16.79
N SER A 327 1.58 -0.95 18.05
CA SER A 327 1.02 0.17 18.80
C SER A 327 2.17 0.93 19.44
N THR A 328 2.33 2.20 19.11
CA THR A 328 3.33 3.06 19.75
C THR A 328 2.64 4.01 20.73
N ARG A 329 3.14 4.07 21.96
CA ARG A 329 2.65 5.02 22.96
C ARG A 329 3.35 6.37 22.78
N MET A 330 2.54 7.41 22.57
CA MET A 330 2.99 8.80 22.48
C MET A 330 2.35 9.62 23.61
N GLY A 331 3.02 9.67 24.76
CA GLY A 331 2.47 10.32 25.95
C GLY A 331 1.19 9.63 26.43
N ARG A 332 0.03 10.29 26.25
CA ARG A 332 -1.30 9.76 26.57
C ARG A 332 -1.99 9.09 25.37
N GLU A 333 -1.49 9.32 24.16
CA GLU A 333 -2.06 8.77 22.93
C GLU A 333 -1.39 7.45 22.55
N VAL A 334 -2.10 6.62 21.80
CA VAL A 334 -1.57 5.38 21.22
C VAL A 334 -1.84 5.40 19.73
N VAL A 335 -0.77 5.34 18.94
CA VAL A 335 -0.85 5.24 17.49
C VAL A 335 -0.76 3.78 17.09
N ASN A 336 -1.79 3.29 16.40
CA ASN A 336 -1.86 1.92 15.91
C ASN A 336 -1.53 1.86 14.42
N LEU A 337 -0.72 0.87 14.03
CA LEU A 337 -0.50 0.47 12.65
C LEU A 337 -0.91 -1.00 12.47
N PRO A 338 -1.81 -1.32 11.53
CA PRO A 338 -2.48 -0.39 10.61
C PRO A 338 -3.43 0.57 11.35
N ASN A 339 -3.57 1.77 10.79
CA ASN A 339 -4.61 2.71 11.22
C ASN A 339 -5.90 2.44 10.44
N GLN A 340 -7.00 3.13 10.78
CA GLN A 340 -8.27 2.97 10.07
C GLN A 340 -8.26 3.56 8.65
N PHE A 341 -7.39 4.53 8.36
CA PHE A 341 -7.37 5.31 7.11
C PHE A 341 -6.58 4.68 5.95
N GLY A 342 -5.77 3.65 6.22
CA GLY A 342 -5.01 2.93 5.18
C GLY A 342 -5.88 2.24 4.11
N SER A 343 -5.36 2.10 2.90
CA SER A 343 -6.13 1.66 1.71
C SER A 343 -6.13 0.15 1.44
N ILE A 344 -5.34 -0.61 2.20
CA ILE A 344 -5.22 -2.05 2.01
C ILE A 344 -6.35 -2.83 2.71
N GLN A 345 -6.52 -4.10 2.32
CA GLN A 345 -7.40 -5.00 3.06
C GLN A 345 -6.82 -5.29 4.45
N LYS A 346 -7.63 -5.02 5.48
CA LYS A 346 -7.28 -5.23 6.89
C LYS A 346 -8.25 -6.22 7.53
N GLN A 347 -7.82 -6.85 8.61
CA GLN A 347 -8.68 -7.71 9.42
C GLN A 347 -8.73 -7.19 10.85
N THR A 348 -9.85 -7.44 11.52
CA THR A 348 -9.98 -7.12 12.94
C THR A 348 -9.51 -8.32 13.74
N ASP A 349 -8.59 -8.11 14.67
CA ASP A 349 -8.12 -9.15 15.59
C ASP A 349 -9.15 -9.43 16.69
N GLN A 350 -8.88 -10.46 17.51
CA GLN A 350 -9.77 -10.82 18.63
C GLN A 350 -9.94 -9.69 19.67
N GLN A 351 -8.98 -8.77 19.75
CA GLN A 351 -9.01 -7.62 20.66
C GLN A 351 -9.83 -6.46 20.07
N GLY A 352 -10.34 -6.58 18.85
CA GLY A 352 -11.10 -5.54 18.17
C GLY A 352 -10.22 -4.46 17.51
N PHE A 353 -8.93 -4.72 17.32
CA PHE A 353 -8.02 -3.82 16.64
C PHE A 353 -7.79 -4.24 15.18
N VAL A 354 -7.61 -3.24 14.33
CA VAL A 354 -7.28 -3.45 12.92
C VAL A 354 -5.84 -3.96 12.81
N SER A 355 -5.62 -4.98 11.98
CA SER A 355 -4.35 -5.70 11.84
C SER A 355 -4.03 -6.06 10.39
N TYR A 356 -2.74 -6.12 10.08
CA TYR A 356 -2.22 -6.65 8.82
C TYR A 356 -2.34 -8.18 8.79
N LYS A 357 -2.85 -8.71 7.68
CA LYS A 357 -2.83 -10.15 7.45
C LYS A 357 -1.45 -10.58 6.93
N LEU A 358 -0.90 -11.62 7.51
CA LEU A 358 0.39 -12.19 7.11
C LEU A 358 0.28 -13.72 7.02
N GLY A 359 0.46 -14.26 5.81
CA GLY A 359 0.64 -15.70 5.63
C GLY A 359 2.06 -16.11 6.01
N LEU A 360 2.20 -17.21 6.75
CA LEU A 360 3.50 -17.73 7.19
C LEU A 360 4.22 -18.50 6.07
N VAL A 361 4.63 -17.75 5.05
CA VAL A 361 5.38 -18.24 3.88
C VAL A 361 6.73 -17.57 3.86
N SER A 362 7.79 -18.36 3.70
CA SER A 362 9.15 -17.83 3.60
C SER A 362 9.26 -16.73 2.54
N LYS A 363 9.75 -15.56 2.94
CA LYS A 363 10.03 -14.38 2.12
C LYS A 363 11.40 -13.83 2.52
N GLN A 364 12.32 -13.79 1.57
CA GLN A 364 13.62 -13.14 1.72
C GLN A 364 13.64 -11.89 0.83
N GLU A 365 14.22 -10.80 1.36
CA GLU A 365 14.65 -9.65 0.53
C GLU A 365 15.76 -10.07 -0.44
#